data_AF-W6L4V1-F1
#
_entry.id   AF-W6L4V1-F1
#
_cell.length_a   1.000
_cell.length_b   1.000
_cell.length_c   1.000
_cell.angle_alpha   90.00
_cell.angle_beta   90.00
_cell.angle_gamma   90.00
#
_symmetry.space_group_name_H-M   'P 1'
#
loop_
_entity.id
_entity.type
_entity.pdbx_description
1 polymer ?
#
loop_
_entity_poly.entity_id
_entity_poly.type
_entity_poly.pdbx_seq_one_letter_code
_entity_poly.pdbx_strand_id
1 'polypeptide(L)'
;MSHRHFIREHIRNHLNQLVILAEREFTGNRGSGGVFRMATHSGHFHTDEALACALLRHTTTFRHAELVRTRNPEIINACDIVVDVGAIYDAEKLRFDHHQASFNETMQTSRKLYKTRLSSAGLVYKHYGREIIQGFLEAALRSPARETFLKMAGWSDDRTTATEAELDLIFDAVYVNFVEEIDGVDNGVEPYAIKKKEGEGEGEGEGEGEGEGEEGKDAGEIVRRYLQTTTLSDRVGRLNPSWNDEVGSGAEVEGAGFLAAMELASTEFFEAVWSYVFVSLPGRSLVEEAFDAAKQLHPSGQILALRRFCPWKSHLFDLEEERHCKGKVLFVIYPDGAGWRVHTVPKQNAGFENRVSLQHRGLRDEKLSEASGIDGGIFVHVTGFIGGMKTYDGALQLAIQSLPAPPPSS
;
A
#
# COMPACT_ATOMS: atom_id res chain seq x y z
N MET A 1 -23.22 1.56 -10.95
CA MET A 1 -22.06 0.66 -11.15
C MET A 1 -21.27 0.61 -9.83
N SER A 2 -20.90 -0.56 -9.31
CA SER A 2 -20.05 -0.63 -8.11
C SER A 2 -18.59 -0.31 -8.46
N HIS A 3 -17.79 0.12 -7.47
CA HIS A 3 -16.36 0.37 -7.71
C HIS A 3 -15.61 -0.87 -8.20
N ARG A 4 -15.89 -2.05 -7.61
CA ARG A 4 -15.30 -3.33 -8.06
C ARG A 4 -15.61 -3.63 -9.51
N HIS A 5 -16.85 -3.35 -9.95
CA HIS A 5 -17.21 -3.50 -11.34
C HIS A 5 -16.41 -2.53 -12.22
N PHE A 6 -16.32 -1.25 -11.83
CA PHE A 6 -15.54 -0.25 -12.57
C PHE A 6 -14.06 -0.65 -12.71
N ILE A 7 -13.40 -1.06 -11.63
CA ILE A 7 -11.99 -1.48 -11.64
C ILE A 7 -11.79 -2.67 -12.58
N ARG A 8 -12.65 -3.68 -12.48
CA ARG A 8 -12.59 -4.86 -13.35
C ARG A 8 -12.76 -4.52 -14.83
N GLU A 9 -13.72 -3.64 -15.17
CA GLU A 9 -13.88 -3.19 -16.56
C GLU A 9 -12.68 -2.34 -17.02
N HIS A 10 -12.12 -1.50 -16.14
CA HIS A 10 -10.93 -0.71 -16.44
C HIS A 10 -9.74 -1.61 -16.80
N ILE A 11 -9.46 -2.62 -15.99
CA ILE A 11 -8.37 -3.58 -16.24
C ILE A 11 -8.62 -4.37 -17.51
N ARG A 12 -9.84 -4.91 -17.67
CA ARG A 12 -10.21 -5.62 -18.89
C ARG A 12 -9.97 -4.77 -20.12
N ASN A 13 -10.32 -3.49 -20.12
CA ASN A 13 -10.12 -2.62 -21.29
C ASN A 13 -8.64 -2.42 -21.68
N HIS A 14 -7.69 -2.65 -20.77
CA HIS A 14 -6.26 -2.49 -21.03
C HIS A 14 -5.53 -3.81 -21.26
N LEU A 15 -6.00 -4.91 -20.66
CA LEU A 15 -5.41 -6.24 -20.80
C LEU A 15 -6.14 -7.11 -21.84
N ASN A 16 -7.37 -6.77 -22.22
CA ASN A 16 -8.06 -7.45 -23.31
C ASN A 16 -7.27 -7.29 -24.61
N GLN A 17 -7.23 -8.36 -25.41
CA GLN A 17 -6.44 -8.46 -26.63
C GLN A 17 -4.93 -8.29 -26.43
N LEU A 18 -4.41 -8.40 -25.20
CA LEU A 18 -2.96 -8.55 -25.00
C LEU A 18 -2.50 -9.85 -25.69
N VAL A 19 -1.54 -9.70 -26.59
CA VAL A 19 -0.86 -10.83 -27.23
C VAL A 19 0.43 -11.09 -26.46
N ILE A 20 0.57 -12.33 -25.96
CA ILE A 20 1.82 -12.85 -25.39
C ILE A 20 2.43 -13.78 -26.44
N LEU A 21 3.47 -13.31 -27.09
CA LEU A 21 4.14 -14.00 -28.19
C LEU A 21 5.04 -15.12 -27.65
N ALA A 22 4.98 -16.29 -28.27
CA ALA A 22 6.03 -17.28 -28.11
C ALA A 22 7.33 -16.80 -28.78
N GLU A 23 8.50 -17.21 -28.29
CA GLU A 23 9.78 -16.78 -28.88
C GLU A 23 9.87 -17.06 -30.39
N ARG A 24 9.29 -18.17 -30.86
CA ARG A 24 9.24 -18.56 -32.28
C ARG A 24 8.38 -17.63 -33.16
N GLU A 25 7.48 -16.86 -32.56
CA GLU A 25 6.59 -15.91 -33.25
C GLU A 25 7.21 -14.51 -33.34
N PHE A 26 8.35 -14.30 -32.67
CA PHE A 26 9.06 -13.03 -32.68
C PHE A 26 9.74 -12.80 -34.03
N THR A 27 9.38 -11.71 -34.70
CA THR A 27 9.83 -11.38 -36.06
C THR A 27 10.89 -10.27 -36.12
N GLY A 28 11.55 -9.94 -35.00
CA GLY A 28 12.49 -8.81 -34.93
C GLY A 28 11.79 -7.45 -34.88
N ASN A 29 12.50 -6.33 -34.73
CA ASN A 29 11.97 -4.97 -34.46
C ASN A 29 10.71 -4.61 -35.29
N ARG A 30 9.73 -3.96 -34.64
CA ARG A 30 8.41 -3.59 -35.18
C ARG A 30 8.42 -2.71 -36.44
N GLY A 31 9.56 -2.11 -36.79
CA GLY A 31 9.67 -1.19 -37.94
C GLY A 31 8.85 0.10 -37.74
N SER A 32 8.81 0.99 -38.74
CA SER A 32 8.02 2.24 -38.62
C SER A 32 6.52 1.94 -38.67
N GLY A 33 5.81 2.17 -37.56
CA GLY A 33 4.36 1.98 -37.46
C GLY A 33 3.92 0.61 -36.92
N GLY A 34 4.85 -0.25 -36.52
CA GLY A 34 4.52 -1.50 -35.84
C GLY A 34 4.15 -1.32 -34.37
N VAL A 35 3.58 -2.37 -33.78
CA VAL A 35 3.16 -2.42 -32.37
C VAL A 35 4.39 -2.48 -31.46
N PHE A 36 4.39 -1.71 -30.37
CA PHE A 36 5.45 -1.76 -29.36
C PHE A 36 5.63 -3.18 -28.82
N ARG A 37 6.86 -3.60 -28.56
CA ARG A 37 7.16 -4.88 -27.92
C ARG A 37 7.82 -4.71 -26.56
N MET A 38 7.26 -5.41 -25.59
CA MET A 38 7.71 -5.49 -24.22
C MET A 38 8.35 -6.87 -23.99
N ALA A 39 9.54 -6.91 -23.39
CA ALA A 39 10.14 -8.17 -22.95
C ALA A 39 10.17 -8.27 -21.42
N THR A 40 9.93 -9.47 -20.91
CA THR A 40 10.24 -9.87 -19.54
C THR A 40 10.76 -11.30 -19.50
N HIS A 41 11.21 -11.80 -18.35
CA HIS A 41 11.77 -13.14 -18.27
C HIS A 41 10.71 -14.24 -18.47
N SER A 42 11.14 -15.36 -19.03
CA SER A 42 10.39 -16.62 -19.03
C SER A 42 10.65 -17.43 -17.75
N GLY A 43 9.83 -18.46 -17.53
CA GLY A 43 9.88 -19.32 -16.35
C GLY A 43 8.87 -18.91 -15.28
N HIS A 44 9.30 -18.94 -14.02
CA HIS A 44 8.46 -18.62 -12.86
C HIS A 44 7.84 -17.22 -12.98
N PHE A 45 6.67 -17.05 -12.37
CA PHE A 45 5.94 -15.77 -12.32
C PHE A 45 6.21 -15.15 -10.96
N HIS A 46 6.71 -13.93 -10.92
CA HIS A 46 6.77 -13.10 -9.73
C HIS A 46 5.73 -11.97 -9.83
N THR A 47 5.43 -11.37 -8.68
CA THR A 47 4.51 -10.21 -8.66
C THR A 47 5.12 -9.02 -9.37
N ASP A 48 6.45 -8.91 -9.32
CA ASP A 48 7.20 -7.78 -9.83
C ASP A 48 6.96 -7.56 -11.33
N GLU A 49 7.34 -8.52 -12.15
CA GLU A 49 7.25 -8.41 -13.60
C GLU A 49 5.81 -8.53 -14.10
N ALA A 50 4.95 -9.28 -13.40
CA ALA A 50 3.52 -9.32 -13.68
C ALA A 50 2.86 -7.94 -13.48
N LEU A 51 3.16 -7.25 -12.37
CA LEU A 51 2.66 -5.90 -12.14
C LEU A 51 3.27 -4.89 -13.11
N ALA A 52 4.60 -4.92 -13.32
CA ALA A 52 5.29 -4.01 -14.23
C ALA A 52 4.71 -4.07 -15.64
N CYS A 53 4.53 -5.27 -16.20
CA CYS A 53 3.92 -5.49 -17.50
C CYS A 53 2.48 -4.97 -17.55
N ALA A 54 1.71 -5.22 -16.49
CA ALA A 54 0.32 -4.76 -16.43
C ALA A 54 0.25 -3.24 -16.41
N LEU A 55 1.03 -2.59 -15.54
CA LEU A 55 1.09 -1.13 -15.42
C LEU A 55 1.48 -0.45 -16.73
N LEU A 56 2.44 -1.00 -17.48
CA LEU A 56 2.81 -0.46 -18.80
C LEU A 56 1.63 -0.48 -19.79
N ARG A 57 0.78 -1.50 -19.75
CA ARG A 57 -0.47 -1.55 -20.55
C ARG A 57 -1.50 -0.48 -20.16
N HIS A 58 -1.33 0.19 -19.01
CA HIS A 58 -2.15 1.33 -18.59
C HIS A 58 -1.54 2.70 -18.96
N THR A 59 -0.37 2.73 -19.60
CA THR A 59 0.21 3.97 -20.16
C THR A 59 -0.36 4.28 -21.54
N THR A 60 -0.22 5.53 -21.99
CA THR A 60 -0.60 5.97 -23.34
C THR A 60 0.27 5.30 -24.39
N THR A 61 1.59 5.23 -24.14
CA THR A 61 2.59 4.74 -25.11
C THR A 61 2.52 3.23 -25.30
N PHE A 62 2.40 2.46 -24.21
CA PHE A 62 2.52 1.00 -24.24
C PHE A 62 1.17 0.28 -24.10
N ARG A 63 0.05 1.00 -24.10
CA ARG A 63 -1.32 0.45 -23.99
C ARG A 63 -1.63 -0.68 -24.97
N HIS A 64 -0.99 -0.69 -26.13
CA HIS A 64 -1.20 -1.70 -27.16
C HIS A 64 0.02 -2.62 -27.34
N ALA A 65 1.04 -2.51 -26.49
CA ALA A 65 2.25 -3.29 -26.62
C ALA A 65 1.99 -4.81 -26.53
N GLU A 66 2.66 -5.58 -27.38
CA GLU A 66 2.73 -7.04 -27.30
C GLU A 66 3.80 -7.43 -26.29
N LEU A 67 3.59 -8.55 -25.60
CA LEU A 67 4.52 -9.07 -24.61
C LEU A 67 5.27 -10.29 -25.17
N VAL A 68 6.57 -10.36 -24.91
CA VAL A 68 7.40 -11.53 -25.14
C VAL A 68 8.03 -11.95 -23.81
N ARG A 69 7.88 -13.22 -23.44
CA ARG A 69 8.55 -13.78 -22.26
C ARG A 69 9.75 -14.59 -22.71
N THR A 70 10.95 -14.13 -22.38
CA THR A 70 12.19 -14.69 -22.94
C THR A 70 13.40 -14.44 -22.04
N ARG A 71 14.42 -15.28 -22.19
CA ARG A 71 15.78 -15.01 -21.67
C ARG A 71 16.81 -14.90 -22.81
N ASN A 72 16.36 -14.88 -24.06
CA ASN A 72 17.22 -14.76 -25.23
C ASN A 72 17.70 -13.30 -25.38
N PRO A 73 19.01 -13.02 -25.26
CA PRO A 73 19.54 -11.65 -25.36
C PRO A 73 19.21 -10.96 -26.70
N GLU A 74 19.11 -11.70 -27.81
CA GLU A 74 18.80 -11.12 -29.12
C GLU A 74 17.37 -10.59 -29.17
N ILE A 75 16.40 -11.34 -28.61
CA ILE A 75 15.00 -10.91 -28.51
C ILE A 75 14.88 -9.73 -27.55
N ILE A 76 15.51 -9.83 -26.38
CA ILE A 76 15.52 -8.76 -25.37
C ILE A 76 16.04 -7.45 -25.97
N ASN A 77 17.16 -7.49 -26.68
CA ASN A 77 17.76 -6.31 -27.31
C ASN A 77 16.89 -5.73 -28.43
N ALA A 78 16.05 -6.54 -29.08
CA ALA A 78 15.16 -6.13 -30.15
C ALA A 78 13.80 -5.59 -29.68
N CYS A 79 13.44 -5.76 -28.39
CA CYS A 79 12.22 -5.18 -27.81
C CYS A 79 12.37 -3.69 -27.48
N ASP A 80 11.26 -2.95 -27.58
CA ASP A 80 11.24 -1.50 -27.33
C ASP A 80 11.42 -1.20 -25.84
N ILE A 81 10.71 -1.94 -24.98
CA ILE A 81 10.78 -1.82 -23.51
C ILE A 81 11.08 -3.18 -22.90
N VAL A 82 11.92 -3.20 -21.87
CA VAL A 82 12.33 -4.44 -21.18
C VAL A 82 12.16 -4.24 -19.68
N VAL A 83 11.53 -5.21 -19.03
CA VAL A 83 11.31 -5.22 -17.58
C VAL A 83 11.78 -6.55 -17.00
N ASP A 84 12.49 -6.50 -15.87
CA ASP A 84 12.92 -7.66 -15.11
C ASP A 84 13.79 -8.69 -15.85
N VAL A 85 14.45 -8.25 -16.92
CA VAL A 85 15.40 -9.08 -17.67
C VAL A 85 16.42 -8.21 -18.42
N GLY A 86 17.59 -8.78 -18.72
CA GLY A 86 18.64 -8.12 -19.51
C GLY A 86 19.72 -7.43 -18.69
N ALA A 87 19.59 -7.39 -17.37
CA ALA A 87 20.54 -6.83 -16.40
C ALA A 87 20.92 -5.38 -16.68
N ILE A 88 19.97 -4.55 -17.16
CA ILE A 88 20.18 -3.12 -17.39
C ILE A 88 19.04 -2.28 -16.79
N TYR A 89 19.39 -1.29 -15.98
CA TYR A 89 18.52 -0.15 -15.67
C TYR A 89 19.01 1.09 -16.41
N ASP A 90 18.17 1.58 -17.32
CA ASP A 90 18.37 2.81 -18.06
C ASP A 90 16.98 3.28 -18.55
N ALA A 91 16.43 4.28 -17.85
CA ALA A 91 15.09 4.79 -18.12
C ALA A 91 14.98 5.43 -19.51
N GLU A 92 16.04 6.08 -20.00
CA GLU A 92 16.06 6.70 -21.33
C GLU A 92 16.03 5.64 -22.44
N LYS A 93 16.65 4.47 -22.19
CA LYS A 93 16.62 3.31 -23.10
C LYS A 93 15.47 2.34 -22.84
N LEU A 94 14.54 2.68 -21.94
CA LEU A 94 13.40 1.84 -21.58
C LEU A 94 13.85 0.44 -21.11
N ARG A 95 14.85 0.39 -20.24
CA ARG A 95 15.35 -0.83 -19.59
C ARG A 95 15.14 -0.70 -18.09
N PHE A 96 14.31 -1.57 -17.54
CA PHE A 96 13.85 -1.54 -16.15
C PHE A 96 14.11 -2.88 -15.49
N ASP A 97 15.38 -3.24 -15.34
CA ASP A 97 15.83 -4.43 -14.61
C ASP A 97 16.70 -3.98 -13.42
N HIS A 98 16.53 -4.63 -12.27
CA HIS A 98 17.15 -4.33 -10.98
C HIS A 98 18.21 -5.37 -10.51
N HIS A 99 18.44 -6.44 -11.30
CA HIS A 99 19.28 -7.58 -10.91
C HIS A 99 20.79 -7.30 -10.83
N GLN A 100 21.26 -6.09 -11.13
CA GLN A 100 22.68 -5.75 -11.11
C GLN A 100 23.19 -5.64 -9.67
N ALA A 101 24.38 -6.17 -9.40
CA ALA A 101 25.01 -6.03 -8.10
C ALA A 101 25.25 -4.57 -7.70
N SER A 102 25.42 -3.67 -8.67
CA SER A 102 25.61 -2.24 -8.46
C SER A 102 24.30 -1.44 -8.32
N PHE A 103 23.15 -2.06 -8.59
CA PHE A 103 21.87 -1.35 -8.56
C PHE A 103 21.44 -1.08 -7.11
N ASN A 104 21.19 0.20 -6.80
CA ASN A 104 20.84 0.70 -5.47
C ASN A 104 19.80 1.82 -5.51
N GLU A 105 19.05 1.93 -6.61
CA GLU A 105 18.04 2.98 -6.76
C GLU A 105 16.86 2.75 -5.80
N THR A 106 16.35 3.85 -5.23
CA THR A 106 15.17 3.87 -4.36
C THR A 106 14.12 4.86 -4.87
N MET A 107 12.92 4.82 -4.28
CA MET A 107 11.87 5.79 -4.57
C MET A 107 12.13 7.12 -3.86
N GLN A 108 11.89 8.22 -4.59
CA GLN A 108 11.80 9.56 -4.03
C GLN A 108 10.45 10.16 -4.40
N THR A 109 9.71 10.62 -3.39
CA THR A 109 8.45 11.35 -3.55
C THR A 109 8.63 12.79 -3.06
N SER A 110 7.61 13.64 -3.24
CA SER A 110 7.61 14.98 -2.66
C SER A 110 7.59 14.99 -1.13
N ARG A 111 7.25 13.86 -0.48
CA ARG A 111 7.20 13.74 0.98
C ARG A 111 8.49 13.23 1.59
N LYS A 112 9.13 12.22 0.99
CA LYS A 112 10.36 11.63 1.53
C LYS A 112 11.16 10.80 0.51
N LEU A 113 12.41 10.53 0.87
CA LEU A 113 13.24 9.50 0.26
C LEU A 113 13.01 8.16 0.96
N TYR A 114 12.75 7.11 0.19
CA TYR A 114 12.58 5.75 0.68
C TYR A 114 13.91 4.99 0.66
N LYS A 115 13.99 3.93 1.47
CA LYS A 115 15.21 3.13 1.64
C LYS A 115 15.14 1.78 0.94
N THR A 116 13.95 1.31 0.62
CA THR A 116 13.72 0.05 -0.07
C THR A 116 14.22 0.19 -1.51
N ARG A 117 15.09 -0.74 -1.93
CA ARG A 117 15.58 -0.82 -3.30
C ARG A 117 14.42 -1.17 -4.23
N LEU A 118 14.35 -0.54 -5.39
CA LEU A 118 13.27 -0.76 -6.34
C LEU A 118 13.38 -2.15 -7.00
N SER A 119 12.25 -2.80 -7.24
CA SER A 119 12.10 -3.88 -8.21
C SER A 119 11.69 -3.31 -9.58
N SER A 120 11.45 -4.15 -10.59
CA SER A 120 11.04 -3.68 -11.91
C SER A 120 9.67 -2.97 -11.91
N ALA A 121 8.73 -3.41 -11.07
CA ALA A 121 7.46 -2.75 -10.78
C ALA A 121 7.68 -1.39 -10.11
N GLY A 122 8.57 -1.31 -9.12
CA GLY A 122 8.95 -0.04 -8.49
C GLY A 122 9.56 0.94 -9.49
N LEU A 123 10.41 0.45 -10.40
CA LEU A 123 10.99 1.24 -11.49
C LEU A 123 9.92 1.72 -12.48
N VAL A 124 9.04 0.84 -12.96
CA VAL A 124 7.92 1.24 -13.83
C VAL A 124 7.02 2.26 -13.12
N TYR A 125 6.71 2.05 -11.84
CA TYR A 125 5.91 2.97 -11.06
C TYR A 125 6.61 4.33 -10.87
N LYS A 126 7.93 4.36 -10.62
CA LYS A 126 8.74 5.59 -10.52
C LYS A 126 8.59 6.48 -11.74
N HIS A 127 8.55 5.89 -12.94
CA HIS A 127 8.52 6.63 -14.20
C HIS A 127 7.11 6.86 -14.77
N TYR A 128 6.18 5.92 -14.55
CA TYR A 128 4.85 5.94 -15.18
C TYR A 128 3.68 5.97 -14.18
N GLY A 129 3.93 5.80 -12.88
CA GLY A 129 2.87 5.68 -11.86
C GLY A 129 1.92 6.87 -11.83
N ARG A 130 2.44 8.10 -11.99
CA ARG A 130 1.60 9.32 -12.09
C ARG A 130 0.66 9.28 -13.29
N GLU A 131 1.18 8.93 -14.47
CA GLU A 131 0.38 8.81 -15.70
C GLU A 131 -0.73 7.77 -15.53
N ILE A 132 -0.38 6.61 -14.98
CA ILE A 132 -1.30 5.48 -14.78
C ILE A 132 -2.41 5.86 -13.80
N ILE A 133 -2.06 6.46 -12.66
CA ILE A 133 -3.04 6.94 -11.67
C ILE A 133 -3.97 7.98 -12.30
N GLN A 134 -3.40 8.97 -12.98
CA GLN A 134 -4.17 10.05 -13.62
C GLN A 134 -5.13 9.49 -14.69
N GLY A 135 -4.66 8.56 -15.53
CA GLY A 135 -5.48 7.87 -16.53
C GLY A 135 -6.61 7.03 -15.93
N PHE A 136 -6.38 6.38 -14.80
CA PHE A 136 -7.41 5.67 -14.05
C PHE A 136 -8.50 6.61 -13.51
N LEU A 137 -8.09 7.75 -12.95
CA LEU A 137 -9.03 8.76 -12.42
C LEU A 137 -9.84 9.42 -13.54
N GLU A 138 -9.22 9.74 -14.68
CA GLU A 138 -9.94 10.23 -15.85
C GLU A 138 -10.93 9.20 -16.41
N ALA A 139 -10.57 7.91 -16.41
CA ALA A 139 -11.50 6.85 -16.79
C ALA A 139 -12.69 6.77 -15.82
N ALA A 140 -12.44 6.91 -14.51
CA ALA A 140 -13.48 6.91 -13.49
C ALA A 140 -14.42 8.10 -13.67
N LEU A 141 -13.86 9.29 -13.92
CA LEU A 141 -14.57 10.54 -14.11
C LEU A 141 -15.29 10.65 -15.46
N ARG A 142 -14.94 9.83 -16.46
CA ARG A 142 -15.71 9.67 -17.71
C ARG A 142 -16.75 8.54 -17.67
N SER A 143 -16.74 7.72 -16.62
CA SER A 143 -17.64 6.58 -16.52
C SER A 143 -19.09 7.00 -16.24
N PRO A 144 -20.09 6.13 -16.51
CA PRO A 144 -21.47 6.37 -16.11
C PRO A 144 -21.68 6.54 -14.59
N ALA A 145 -20.67 6.22 -13.76
CA ALA A 145 -20.72 6.39 -12.32
C ALA A 145 -20.07 7.69 -11.81
N ARG A 146 -19.70 8.61 -12.72
CA ARG A 146 -19.05 9.90 -12.43
C ARG A 146 -19.62 10.62 -11.22
N GLU A 147 -20.94 10.86 -11.18
CA GLU A 147 -21.59 11.58 -10.08
C GLU A 147 -21.34 10.94 -8.71
N THR A 148 -21.35 9.60 -8.65
CA THR A 148 -21.05 8.87 -7.42
C THR A 148 -19.59 9.06 -7.01
N PHE A 149 -18.66 9.02 -7.97
CA PHE A 149 -17.22 9.10 -7.69
C PHE A 149 -16.79 10.51 -7.29
N LEU A 150 -17.35 11.55 -7.92
CA LEU A 150 -17.19 12.93 -7.49
C LEU A 150 -17.65 13.13 -6.04
N LYS A 151 -18.85 12.62 -5.71
CA LYS A 151 -19.39 12.68 -4.35
C LYS A 151 -18.53 11.91 -3.34
N MET A 152 -17.96 10.77 -3.73
CA MET A 152 -17.07 10.00 -2.86
C MET A 152 -15.77 10.76 -2.59
N ALA A 153 -15.16 11.35 -3.62
CA ALA A 153 -13.92 12.12 -3.50
C ALA A 153 -14.12 13.49 -2.84
N GLY A 154 -15.35 14.01 -2.80
CA GLY A 154 -15.63 15.39 -2.38
C GLY A 154 -15.20 16.43 -3.42
N TRP A 155 -15.18 16.05 -4.71
CA TRP A 155 -14.81 16.91 -5.82
C TRP A 155 -16.02 17.66 -6.41
N SER A 156 -15.74 18.79 -7.07
CA SER A 156 -16.73 19.60 -7.77
C SER A 156 -17.23 18.94 -9.06
N ASP A 157 -18.42 19.33 -9.52
CA ASP A 157 -19.09 18.72 -10.67
C ASP A 157 -18.34 18.86 -12.00
N ASP A 158 -17.50 19.90 -12.14
CA ASP A 158 -16.68 20.20 -13.31
C ASP A 158 -15.34 19.43 -13.33
N ARG A 159 -15.01 18.68 -12.27
CA ARG A 159 -13.72 17.99 -12.13
C ARG A 159 -13.49 16.90 -13.18
N THR A 160 -12.38 16.96 -13.91
CA THR A 160 -12.02 15.94 -14.93
C THR A 160 -10.75 15.17 -14.63
N THR A 161 -9.87 15.70 -13.78
CA THR A 161 -8.54 15.17 -13.45
C THR A 161 -8.23 15.37 -11.97
N ALA A 162 -7.20 14.72 -11.43
CA ALA A 162 -6.62 15.14 -10.15
C ALA A 162 -5.72 16.37 -10.36
N THR A 163 -5.46 17.14 -9.30
CA THR A 163 -4.44 18.20 -9.35
C THR A 163 -3.05 17.60 -9.13
N GLU A 164 -1.98 18.33 -9.49
CA GLU A 164 -0.61 17.87 -9.22
C GLU A 164 -0.36 17.58 -7.73
N ALA A 165 -0.91 18.41 -6.83
CA ALA A 165 -0.78 18.20 -5.39
C ALA A 165 -1.53 16.93 -4.91
N GLU A 166 -2.69 16.64 -5.48
CA GLU A 166 -3.38 15.38 -5.18
C GLU A 166 -2.63 14.18 -5.77
N LEU A 167 -2.14 14.28 -7.01
CA LEU A 167 -1.33 13.24 -7.63
C LEU A 167 -0.07 12.95 -6.82
N ASP A 168 0.60 13.96 -6.26
CA ASP A 168 1.73 13.78 -5.33
C ASP A 168 1.33 12.95 -4.11
N LEU A 169 0.22 13.29 -3.47
CA LEU A 169 -0.29 12.56 -2.30
C LEU A 169 -0.69 11.14 -2.64
N ILE A 170 -1.39 10.93 -3.77
CA ILE A 170 -1.84 9.61 -4.20
C ILE A 170 -0.65 8.75 -4.60
N PHE A 171 0.31 9.33 -5.33
CA PHE A 171 1.50 8.64 -5.79
C PHE A 171 2.36 8.13 -4.62
N ASP A 172 2.58 8.98 -3.62
CA ASP A 172 3.28 8.60 -2.39
C ASP A 172 2.51 7.54 -1.59
N ALA A 173 1.20 7.74 -1.41
CA ALA A 173 0.37 6.82 -0.65
C ALA A 173 0.26 5.43 -1.29
N VAL A 174 0.13 5.35 -2.61
CA VAL A 174 0.10 4.08 -3.34
C VAL A 174 1.48 3.42 -3.29
N TYR A 175 2.57 4.19 -3.34
CA TYR A 175 3.90 3.60 -3.18
C TYR A 175 4.08 2.93 -1.82
N VAL A 176 3.95 3.70 -0.73
CA VAL A 176 4.26 3.22 0.64
C VAL A 176 3.34 2.12 1.14
N ASN A 177 2.13 2.01 0.60
CA ASN A 177 1.16 1.03 1.07
C ASN A 177 0.90 -0.12 0.10
N PHE A 178 1.56 -0.14 -1.06
CA PHE A 178 1.36 -1.21 -2.04
C PHE A 178 2.66 -1.55 -2.79
N VAL A 179 3.26 -0.58 -3.50
CA VAL A 179 4.42 -0.86 -4.37
C VAL A 179 5.67 -1.19 -3.56
N GLU A 180 5.91 -0.53 -2.43
CA GLU A 180 7.08 -0.76 -1.57
C GLU A 180 7.11 -2.19 -1.00
N GLU A 181 5.95 -2.84 -0.79
CA GLU A 181 5.89 -4.25 -0.39
C GLU A 181 6.45 -5.15 -1.48
N ILE A 182 6.12 -4.87 -2.74
CA ILE A 182 6.59 -5.64 -3.90
C ILE A 182 8.09 -5.44 -4.06
N ASP A 183 8.55 -4.19 -4.00
CA ASP A 183 9.98 -3.85 -3.99
C ASP A 183 10.73 -4.63 -2.90
N GLY A 184 10.20 -4.63 -1.67
CA GLY A 184 10.81 -5.31 -0.53
C GLY A 184 10.88 -6.83 -0.72
N VAL A 185 9.75 -7.46 -1.06
CA VAL A 185 9.66 -8.91 -1.25
C VAL A 185 10.60 -9.40 -2.35
N ASP A 186 10.61 -8.69 -3.47
CA ASP A 186 11.39 -9.07 -4.64
C ASP A 186 12.90 -8.90 -4.42
N ASN A 187 13.30 -7.90 -3.64
CA ASN A 187 14.68 -7.72 -3.21
C ASN A 187 15.08 -8.56 -1.97
N GLY A 188 14.21 -9.47 -1.50
CA GLY A 188 14.50 -10.32 -0.35
C GLY A 188 14.61 -9.58 0.98
N VAL A 189 13.94 -8.43 1.11
CA VAL A 189 13.93 -7.60 2.32
C VAL A 189 12.85 -8.11 3.27
N GLU A 190 13.27 -8.52 4.48
CA GLU A 190 12.34 -8.87 5.54
C GLU A 190 11.58 -7.64 6.05
N PRO A 191 10.26 -7.73 6.33
CA PRO A 191 9.45 -6.60 6.80
C PRO A 191 9.81 -6.13 8.22
N TYR A 192 10.68 -6.86 8.92
CA TYR A 192 11.13 -6.53 10.28
C TYR A 192 12.66 -6.59 10.35
N ALA A 193 13.26 -5.64 11.07
CA ALA A 193 14.70 -5.59 11.35
C ALA A 193 14.97 -5.35 12.85
N ILE A 194 16.07 -5.90 13.36
CA ILE A 194 16.50 -5.65 14.74
C ILE A 194 16.97 -4.20 14.82
N LYS A 195 16.35 -3.40 15.69
CA LYS A 195 16.83 -2.03 15.93
C LYS A 195 18.18 -2.10 16.65
N LYS A 196 19.29 -1.87 15.94
CA LYS A 196 20.61 -1.66 16.57
C LYS A 196 20.53 -0.43 17.48
N LYS A 197 21.10 -0.50 18.69
CA LYS A 197 21.16 0.67 19.59
C LYS A 197 21.97 1.77 18.90
N GLU A 198 21.40 2.96 18.79
CA GLU A 198 22.11 4.15 18.31
C GLU A 198 23.27 4.45 19.27
N GLY A 199 24.52 4.27 18.84
CA GLY A 199 25.70 4.46 19.69
C GLY A 199 27.05 3.98 19.15
N GLU A 200 27.08 3.15 18.10
CA GLU A 200 28.35 2.75 17.45
C GLU A 200 28.45 3.51 16.12
N GLY A 201 29.38 4.47 16.08
CA GLY A 201 29.57 5.39 14.97
C GLY A 201 29.93 4.67 13.67
N GLU A 202 29.47 5.26 12.56
CA GLU A 202 29.95 4.96 11.22
C GLU A 202 31.44 5.30 11.14
N GLY A 203 32.28 4.30 11.37
CA GLY A 203 33.70 4.32 11.04
C GLY A 203 33.88 3.63 9.69
N GLU A 204 34.15 4.42 8.65
CA GLU A 204 34.76 3.93 7.41
C GLU A 204 36.07 3.21 7.77
N GLY A 205 36.26 1.98 7.29
CA GLY A 205 37.46 1.20 7.57
C GLY A 205 37.59 0.01 6.62
N GLU A 206 38.25 0.23 5.49
CA GLU A 206 38.95 -0.82 4.75
C GLU A 206 40.05 -1.42 5.66
N GLY A 207 40.13 -2.74 5.76
CA GLY A 207 41.25 -3.39 6.45
C GLY A 207 41.00 -4.85 6.80
N GLU A 208 41.70 -5.74 6.09
CA GLU A 208 41.85 -7.16 6.42
C GLU A 208 42.52 -7.32 7.80
N GLY A 209 42.00 -8.23 8.64
CA GLY A 209 42.61 -8.59 9.91
C GLY A 209 41.82 -9.66 10.66
N GLU A 210 42.34 -10.88 10.69
CA GLU A 210 41.89 -11.97 11.54
C GLU A 210 42.09 -11.57 13.02
N GLY A 211 40.99 -11.59 13.79
CA GLY A 211 41.01 -11.35 15.23
C GLY A 211 39.75 -11.94 15.86
N GLU A 212 39.91 -13.08 16.54
CA GLU A 212 38.91 -13.62 17.46
C GLU A 212 38.64 -12.60 18.57
N GLY A 213 37.43 -12.05 18.58
CA GLY A 213 36.94 -11.13 19.61
C GLY A 213 35.50 -11.47 19.97
N GLU A 214 35.32 -11.95 21.20
CA GLU A 214 34.00 -12.09 21.84
C GLU A 214 33.33 -10.72 22.01
N GLU A 215 32.58 -10.24 21.03
CA GLU A 215 31.61 -9.15 21.23
C GLU A 215 30.31 -9.45 20.47
N GLY A 216 29.26 -9.77 21.22
CA GLY A 216 27.95 -10.07 20.63
C GLY A 216 26.89 -10.48 21.64
N LYS A 217 26.84 -9.84 22.82
CA LYS A 217 25.72 -10.05 23.74
C LYS A 217 24.52 -9.20 23.32
N ASP A 218 23.58 -9.90 22.69
CA ASP A 218 22.14 -9.63 22.70
C ASP A 218 21.63 -8.50 21.78
N ALA A 219 21.97 -8.59 20.49
CA ALA A 219 21.10 -8.03 19.45
C ALA A 219 19.91 -9.00 19.29
N GLY A 220 18.83 -8.77 20.02
CA GLY A 220 17.70 -9.70 20.13
C GLY A 220 17.24 -10.25 18.77
N GLU A 221 17.19 -11.58 18.65
CA GLU A 221 16.85 -12.29 17.41
C GLU A 221 15.41 -12.00 16.95
N ILE A 222 15.21 -11.77 15.64
CA ILE A 222 13.85 -11.75 15.06
C ILE A 222 13.41 -13.18 14.82
N VAL A 223 12.44 -13.63 15.63
CA VAL A 223 11.80 -14.94 15.45
C VAL A 223 10.46 -14.78 14.75
N ARG A 224 10.34 -15.41 13.57
CA ARG A 224 9.08 -15.50 12.84
C ARG A 224 8.09 -16.39 13.59
N ARG A 225 7.00 -15.81 14.12
CA ARG A 225 5.99 -16.55 14.89
C ARG A 225 5.03 -17.37 14.04
N TYR A 226 4.80 -16.98 12.79
CA TYR A 226 3.96 -17.70 11.83
C TYR A 226 4.35 -17.35 10.39
N LEU A 227 4.05 -18.27 9.47
CA LEU A 227 4.24 -18.10 8.03
C LEU A 227 2.97 -17.48 7.41
N GLN A 228 3.13 -16.40 6.65
CA GLN A 228 2.08 -15.85 5.80
C GLN A 228 2.24 -16.46 4.40
N THR A 229 1.20 -17.13 3.92
CA THR A 229 1.18 -17.86 2.62
C THR A 229 0.07 -17.38 1.68
N THR A 230 -0.48 -16.21 1.98
CA THR A 230 -1.63 -15.61 1.28
C THR A 230 -1.35 -14.20 0.77
N THR A 231 -0.07 -13.83 0.69
CA THR A 231 0.37 -12.54 0.12
C THR A 231 0.01 -12.45 -1.37
N LEU A 232 0.14 -11.26 -1.95
CA LEU A 232 -0.01 -11.09 -3.40
C LEU A 232 1.01 -11.98 -4.15
N SER A 233 2.26 -12.02 -3.70
CA SER A 233 3.29 -12.89 -4.26
C SER A 233 2.99 -14.37 -4.15
N ASP A 234 2.41 -14.83 -3.04
CA ASP A 234 1.94 -16.22 -2.96
C ASP A 234 0.79 -16.50 -3.95
N ARG A 235 -0.11 -15.53 -4.16
CA ARG A 235 -1.26 -15.67 -5.08
C ARG A 235 -0.82 -15.66 -6.54
N VAL A 236 0.11 -14.79 -6.91
CA VAL A 236 0.75 -14.78 -8.24
C VAL A 236 1.52 -16.09 -8.44
N GLY A 237 2.28 -16.52 -7.43
CA GLY A 237 3.01 -17.78 -7.44
C GLY A 237 2.12 -18.99 -7.74
N ARG A 238 0.88 -19.02 -7.22
CA ARG A 238 -0.10 -20.09 -7.50
C ARG A 238 -0.61 -20.15 -8.95
N LEU A 239 -0.33 -19.15 -9.77
CA LEU A 239 -0.70 -19.13 -11.19
C LEU A 239 0.40 -19.74 -12.07
N ASN A 240 1.57 -20.06 -11.50
CA ASN A 240 2.59 -20.83 -12.21
C ASN A 240 2.05 -22.22 -12.61
N PRO A 241 2.52 -22.78 -13.74
CA PRO A 241 2.23 -24.17 -14.09
C PRO A 241 2.61 -25.12 -12.94
N SER A 242 1.76 -26.10 -12.68
CA SER A 242 2.08 -27.13 -11.69
C SER A 242 3.15 -28.06 -12.24
N TRP A 243 4.13 -28.41 -11.41
CA TRP A 243 5.27 -29.26 -11.83
C TRP A 243 4.86 -30.63 -12.37
N ASN A 244 3.67 -31.11 -12.01
CA ASN A 244 3.12 -32.41 -12.39
C ASN A 244 1.94 -32.32 -13.37
N ASP A 245 1.71 -31.16 -13.99
CA ASP A 245 0.68 -31.01 -15.03
C ASP A 245 1.28 -31.28 -16.41
N GLU A 246 1.15 -32.53 -16.87
CA GLU A 246 1.63 -32.97 -18.18
C GLU A 246 0.86 -32.34 -19.36
N VAL A 247 -0.36 -31.83 -19.11
CA VAL A 247 -1.21 -31.17 -20.13
C VAL A 247 -0.96 -29.65 -20.14
N GLY A 248 -0.49 -29.07 -19.03
CA GLY A 248 -0.30 -27.64 -18.81
C GLY A 248 1.08 -27.06 -19.17
N SER A 249 1.92 -27.78 -19.92
CA SER A 249 3.28 -27.32 -20.27
C SER A 249 3.36 -26.86 -21.74
N GLY A 250 3.28 -25.54 -21.95
CA GLY A 250 3.42 -24.94 -23.26
C GLY A 250 3.22 -23.42 -23.22
N ALA A 251 3.80 -22.72 -24.21
CA ALA A 251 3.80 -21.25 -24.27
C ALA A 251 2.41 -20.61 -24.18
N GLU A 252 1.37 -21.27 -24.69
CA GLU A 252 -0.01 -20.79 -24.60
C GLU A 252 -0.56 -20.85 -23.17
N VAL A 253 -0.33 -21.96 -22.46
CA VAL A 253 -0.77 -22.14 -21.06
C VAL A 253 0.02 -21.21 -20.14
N GLU A 254 1.33 -21.11 -20.34
CA GLU A 254 2.19 -20.16 -19.61
C GLU A 254 1.77 -18.71 -19.85
N GLY A 255 1.44 -18.36 -21.10
CA GLY A 255 0.92 -17.06 -21.46
C GLY A 255 -0.41 -16.76 -20.77
N ALA A 256 -1.35 -17.69 -20.80
CA ALA A 256 -2.65 -17.54 -20.13
C ALA A 256 -2.49 -17.39 -18.60
N GLY A 257 -1.62 -18.19 -17.98
CA GLY A 257 -1.31 -18.07 -16.55
C GLY A 257 -0.67 -16.73 -16.21
N PHE A 258 0.24 -16.23 -17.04
CA PHE A 258 0.88 -14.93 -16.85
C PHE A 258 -0.10 -13.76 -17.04
N LEU A 259 -1.00 -13.85 -18.03
CA LEU A 259 -2.08 -12.88 -18.18
C LEU A 259 -2.96 -12.83 -16.93
N ALA A 260 -3.30 -13.99 -16.34
CA ALA A 260 -4.03 -14.05 -15.08
C ALA A 260 -3.23 -13.42 -13.92
N ALA A 261 -1.90 -13.57 -13.90
CA ALA A 261 -1.03 -12.92 -12.91
C ALA A 261 -1.04 -11.39 -13.07
N MET A 262 -0.95 -10.89 -14.31
CA MET A 262 -1.07 -9.47 -14.63
C MET A 262 -2.44 -8.91 -14.21
N GLU A 263 -3.53 -9.62 -14.47
CA GLU A 263 -4.89 -9.24 -14.06
C GLU A 263 -5.02 -9.19 -12.54
N LEU A 264 -4.49 -10.19 -11.83
CA LEU A 264 -4.49 -10.24 -10.37
C LEU A 264 -3.72 -9.07 -9.76
N ALA A 265 -2.47 -8.87 -10.18
CA ALA A 265 -1.60 -7.83 -9.63
C ALA A 265 -2.14 -6.42 -9.91
N SER A 266 -2.61 -6.17 -11.14
CA SER A 266 -3.24 -4.88 -11.48
C SER A 266 -4.57 -4.64 -10.78
N THR A 267 -5.35 -5.70 -10.50
CA THR A 267 -6.59 -5.58 -9.69
C THR A 267 -6.29 -5.04 -8.31
N GLU A 268 -5.34 -5.65 -7.61
CA GLU A 268 -4.95 -5.20 -6.27
C GLU A 268 -4.35 -3.78 -6.29
N PHE A 269 -3.55 -3.46 -7.32
CA PHE A 269 -3.02 -2.11 -7.52
C PHE A 269 -4.14 -1.06 -7.67
N PHE A 270 -5.11 -1.27 -8.57
CA PHE A 270 -6.19 -0.30 -8.77
C PHE A 270 -7.20 -0.28 -7.63
N GLU A 271 -7.36 -1.38 -6.87
CA GLU A 271 -8.08 -1.37 -5.60
C GLU A 271 -7.35 -0.53 -4.54
N ALA A 272 -6.02 -0.59 -4.49
CA ALA A 272 -5.22 0.29 -3.63
C ALA A 272 -5.39 1.76 -4.03
N VAL A 273 -5.20 2.11 -5.32
CA VAL A 273 -5.43 3.47 -5.84
C VAL A 273 -6.85 3.95 -5.50
N TRP A 274 -7.86 3.11 -5.73
CA TRP A 274 -9.24 3.41 -5.39
C TRP A 274 -9.45 3.69 -3.90
N SER A 275 -8.90 2.82 -3.04
CA SER A 275 -8.99 2.93 -1.60
C SER A 275 -8.38 4.25 -1.10
N TYR A 276 -7.23 4.66 -1.63
CA TYR A 276 -6.64 5.95 -1.27
C TYR A 276 -7.51 7.13 -1.73
N VAL A 277 -7.90 7.16 -3.00
CA VAL A 277 -8.56 8.32 -3.60
C VAL A 277 -9.98 8.51 -3.10
N PHE A 278 -10.79 7.46 -3.14
CA PHE A 278 -12.23 7.58 -2.93
C PHE A 278 -12.69 7.16 -1.53
N VAL A 279 -11.79 6.65 -0.68
CA VAL A 279 -12.14 6.18 0.68
C VAL A 279 -11.27 6.85 1.75
N SER A 280 -9.94 6.84 1.60
CA SER A 280 -9.03 7.36 2.62
C SER A 280 -8.91 8.88 2.59
N LEU A 281 -8.49 9.47 1.45
CA LEU A 281 -8.22 10.91 1.32
C LEU A 281 -9.39 11.81 1.74
N PRO A 282 -10.66 11.52 1.38
CA PRO A 282 -11.80 12.33 1.82
C PRO A 282 -11.97 12.38 3.35
N GLY A 283 -11.42 11.40 4.07
CA GLY A 283 -11.41 11.38 5.53
C GLY A 283 -10.47 12.40 6.17
N ARG A 284 -9.47 12.92 5.44
CA ARG A 284 -8.46 13.83 6.00
C ARG A 284 -9.07 15.08 6.63
N SER A 285 -9.99 15.75 5.93
CA SER A 285 -10.66 16.96 6.43
C SER A 285 -11.49 16.69 7.68
N LEU A 286 -12.19 15.54 7.72
CA LEU A 286 -12.99 15.15 8.90
C LEU A 286 -12.11 14.94 10.14
N VAL A 287 -10.92 14.35 9.97
CA VAL A 287 -9.97 14.13 11.07
C VAL A 287 -9.35 15.44 11.51
N GLU A 288 -8.97 16.31 10.57
CA GLU A 288 -8.39 17.62 10.88
C GLU A 288 -9.39 18.53 11.60
N GLU A 289 -10.65 18.60 11.14
CA GLU A 289 -11.72 19.33 11.84
C GLU A 289 -11.90 18.82 13.29
N ALA A 290 -11.91 17.51 13.49
CA ALA A 290 -12.02 16.92 14.81
C ALA A 290 -10.78 17.21 15.68
N PHE A 291 -9.60 17.22 15.07
CA PHE A 291 -8.33 17.53 15.70
C PHE A 291 -8.29 18.97 16.21
N ASP A 292 -8.68 19.93 15.38
CA ASP A 292 -8.74 21.35 15.74
C ASP A 292 -9.82 21.63 16.80
N ALA A 293 -10.92 20.90 16.78
CA ALA A 293 -11.99 20.98 17.79
C ALA A 293 -11.69 20.23 19.10
N ALA A 294 -10.58 19.47 19.19
CA ALA A 294 -10.34 18.55 20.31
C ALA A 294 -10.35 19.22 21.69
N LYS A 295 -9.82 20.46 21.81
CA LYS A 295 -9.82 21.22 23.08
C LYS A 295 -11.20 21.76 23.45
N GLN A 296 -12.08 21.96 22.47
CA GLN A 296 -13.47 22.35 22.72
C GLN A 296 -14.29 21.16 23.21
N LEU A 297 -13.96 19.95 22.74
CA LEU A 297 -14.56 18.71 23.20
C LEU A 297 -14.16 18.36 24.64
N HIS A 298 -12.87 18.41 24.95
CA HIS A 298 -12.35 18.15 26.29
C HIS A 298 -11.05 18.95 26.52
N PRO A 299 -10.84 19.58 27.70
CA PRO A 299 -9.68 20.45 27.94
C PRO A 299 -8.31 19.80 27.69
N SER A 300 -8.20 18.47 27.83
CA SER A 300 -6.95 17.75 27.54
C SER A 300 -6.57 17.79 26.05
N GLY A 301 -7.55 17.90 25.14
CA GLY A 301 -7.32 17.78 23.70
C GLY A 301 -6.82 16.40 23.26
N GLN A 302 -7.05 15.36 24.08
CA GLN A 302 -6.59 13.98 23.83
C GLN A 302 -7.68 13.06 23.27
N ILE A 303 -8.88 13.59 23.06
CA ILE A 303 -10.04 12.86 22.52
C ILE A 303 -10.48 13.58 21.26
N LEU A 304 -10.68 12.84 20.17
CA LEU A 304 -11.32 13.33 18.95
C LEU A 304 -12.72 12.77 18.83
N ALA A 305 -13.67 13.57 18.34
CA ALA A 305 -15.01 13.12 17.98
C ALA A 305 -15.24 13.31 16.49
N LEU A 306 -15.35 12.21 15.75
CA LEU A 306 -15.73 12.25 14.34
C LEU A 306 -17.25 12.21 14.23
N ARG A 307 -17.81 13.10 13.38
CA ARG A 307 -19.27 13.16 13.12
C ARG A 307 -19.80 11.91 12.41
N ARG A 308 -18.92 11.17 11.73
CA ARG A 308 -19.17 9.90 11.06
C ARG A 308 -17.88 9.08 11.05
N PHE A 309 -17.99 7.77 10.88
CA PHE A 309 -16.80 6.96 10.64
C PHE A 309 -16.12 7.31 9.31
N CYS A 310 -14.80 7.44 9.36
CA CYS A 310 -13.88 7.43 8.21
C CYS A 310 -12.58 6.72 8.62
N PRO A 311 -11.75 6.25 7.67
CA PRO A 311 -10.37 5.89 7.97
C PRO A 311 -9.67 7.11 8.59
N TRP A 312 -9.13 6.97 9.80
CA TRP A 312 -8.59 8.12 10.56
C TRP A 312 -7.15 7.94 11.04
N LYS A 313 -6.64 6.70 11.14
CA LYS A 313 -5.34 6.42 11.78
C LYS A 313 -4.20 7.17 11.10
N SER A 314 -3.94 6.89 9.82
CA SER A 314 -2.85 7.54 9.07
C SER A 314 -2.96 9.07 9.11
N HIS A 315 -4.15 9.63 8.88
CA HIS A 315 -4.39 11.07 8.92
C HIS A 315 -4.06 11.68 10.28
N LEU A 316 -4.41 11.00 11.36
CA LEU A 316 -4.06 11.44 12.71
C LEU A 316 -2.55 11.44 12.94
N PHE A 317 -1.83 10.38 12.53
CA PHE A 317 -0.38 10.32 12.68
C PHE A 317 0.32 11.43 11.88
N ASP A 318 -0.12 11.66 10.64
CA ASP A 318 0.37 12.74 9.79
C ASP A 318 0.11 14.12 10.43
N LEU A 319 -1.11 14.38 10.92
CA LEU A 319 -1.45 15.62 11.62
C LEU A 319 -0.60 15.85 12.87
N GLU A 320 -0.38 14.82 13.68
CA GLU A 320 0.45 14.96 14.87
C GLU A 320 1.92 15.23 14.54
N GLU A 321 2.43 14.70 13.42
CA GLU A 321 3.75 15.02 12.91
C GLU A 321 3.84 16.46 12.42
N GLU A 322 2.92 16.87 11.55
CA GLU A 322 2.82 18.22 10.99
C GLU A 322 2.64 19.30 12.07
N ARG A 323 1.90 18.99 13.13
CA ARG A 323 1.61 19.91 14.25
C ARG A 323 2.58 19.74 15.42
N HIS A 324 3.65 18.93 15.25
CA HIS A 324 4.69 18.67 16.25
C HIS A 324 4.17 18.23 17.64
N CYS A 325 3.17 17.36 17.65
CA CYS A 325 2.55 16.83 18.86
C CYS A 325 2.27 15.33 18.80
N LYS A 326 3.22 14.56 18.25
CA LYS A 326 3.21 13.08 18.21
C LYS A 326 2.84 12.50 19.58
N GLY A 327 1.86 11.60 19.59
CA GLY A 327 1.44 10.91 20.82
C GLY A 327 0.32 11.61 21.60
N LYS A 328 -0.13 12.80 21.18
CA LYS A 328 -1.09 13.62 21.93
C LYS A 328 -2.47 12.98 22.04
N VAL A 329 -3.05 12.51 20.94
CA VAL A 329 -4.41 11.95 20.92
C VAL A 329 -4.38 10.52 21.44
N LEU A 330 -5.31 10.20 22.35
CA LEU A 330 -5.42 8.88 22.98
C LEU A 330 -6.66 8.12 22.53
N PHE A 331 -7.76 8.82 22.25
CA PHE A 331 -9.03 8.20 21.87
C PHE A 331 -9.69 8.92 20.70
N VAL A 332 -10.36 8.15 19.85
CA VAL A 332 -11.22 8.65 18.78
C VAL A 332 -12.60 8.03 18.94
N ILE A 333 -13.63 8.87 19.05
CA ILE A 333 -15.03 8.44 19.13
C ILE A 333 -15.76 8.74 17.82
N TYR A 334 -16.65 7.84 17.40
CA TYR A 334 -17.42 7.98 16.15
C TYR A 334 -18.68 7.10 16.16
N PRO A 335 -19.74 7.47 15.42
CA PRO A 335 -20.93 6.64 15.31
C PRO A 335 -20.68 5.46 14.36
N ASP A 336 -21.32 4.31 14.64
CA ASP A 336 -21.24 3.10 13.79
C ASP A 336 -22.60 2.68 13.19
N GLY A 337 -23.62 3.52 13.34
CA GLY A 337 -24.98 3.29 12.85
C GLY A 337 -25.92 2.65 13.87
N ALA A 338 -25.40 1.92 14.87
CA ALA A 338 -26.18 1.33 15.96
C ALA A 338 -25.89 1.98 17.32
N GLY A 339 -24.75 2.66 17.45
CA GLY A 339 -24.33 3.42 18.61
C GLY A 339 -23.05 4.19 18.31
N TRP A 340 -22.17 4.24 19.30
CA TRP A 340 -20.92 4.99 19.27
C TRP A 340 -19.75 4.10 19.68
N ARG A 341 -18.65 4.23 18.94
CA ARG A 341 -17.39 3.55 19.21
C ARG A 341 -16.44 4.46 19.96
N VAL A 342 -15.66 3.87 20.85
CA VAL A 342 -14.47 4.48 21.45
C VAL A 342 -13.29 3.64 21.00
N HIS A 343 -12.45 4.18 20.13
CA HIS A 343 -11.26 3.50 19.64
C HIS A 343 -10.02 4.15 20.21
N THR A 344 -9.12 3.36 20.79
CA THR A 344 -7.82 3.90 21.24
C THR A 344 -6.86 4.11 20.08
N VAL A 345 -5.96 5.07 20.23
CA VAL A 345 -4.90 5.32 19.25
C VAL A 345 -3.71 4.39 19.53
N PRO A 346 -3.24 3.61 18.54
CA PRO A 346 -2.05 2.78 18.70
C PRO A 346 -0.78 3.64 18.84
N LYS A 347 0.31 3.07 19.36
CA LYS A 347 1.61 3.76 19.44
C LYS A 347 2.23 4.02 18.07
N GLN A 348 1.99 3.12 17.12
CA GLN A 348 2.48 3.20 15.75
C GLN A 348 1.32 2.92 14.79
N ASN A 349 1.41 3.46 13.57
CA ASN A 349 0.45 3.10 12.53
C ASN A 349 0.53 1.58 12.25
N ALA A 350 -0.61 0.93 12.06
CA ALA A 350 -0.73 -0.54 11.95
C ALA A 350 -0.21 -1.38 13.15
N GLY A 351 0.11 -0.76 14.30
CA GLY A 351 0.52 -1.48 15.52
C GLY A 351 -0.65 -1.99 16.38
N PHE A 352 -0.41 -3.04 17.16
CA PHE A 352 -1.38 -3.60 18.12
C PHE A 352 -1.30 -2.99 19.53
N GLU A 353 -0.19 -2.30 19.83
CA GLU A 353 0.02 -1.70 21.14
C GLU A 353 -0.65 -0.33 21.22
N ASN A 354 -1.55 -0.16 22.18
CA ASN A 354 -2.29 1.07 22.40
C ASN A 354 -1.43 2.12 23.12
N ARG A 355 -1.63 3.41 22.84
CA ARG A 355 -1.08 4.49 23.68
C ARG A 355 -1.65 4.39 25.09
N VAL A 356 -2.97 4.25 25.19
CA VAL A 356 -3.70 3.98 26.43
C VAL A 356 -4.89 3.06 26.13
N SER A 357 -4.97 1.91 26.78
CA SER A 357 -6.12 1.01 26.65
C SER A 357 -7.31 1.48 27.48
N LEU A 358 -8.53 1.20 27.00
CA LEU A 358 -9.76 1.45 27.74
C LEU A 358 -9.81 0.70 29.09
N GLN A 359 -10.52 1.30 30.05
CA GLN A 359 -10.93 0.63 31.29
C GLN A 359 -12.08 -0.36 31.02
N HIS A 360 -12.52 -1.11 32.04
CA HIS A 360 -13.68 -2.02 31.97
C HIS A 360 -13.56 -3.15 30.93
N ARG A 361 -12.33 -3.60 30.65
CA ARG A 361 -12.02 -4.57 29.58
C ARG A 361 -12.76 -5.90 29.77
N GLY A 362 -13.35 -6.40 28.68
CA GLY A 362 -14.09 -7.66 28.67
C GLY A 362 -15.52 -7.56 29.19
N LEU A 363 -15.95 -6.40 29.71
CA LEU A 363 -17.33 -6.19 30.15
C LEU A 363 -18.23 -5.84 28.96
N ARG A 364 -19.52 -6.19 29.10
CA ARG A 364 -20.57 -6.00 28.09
C ARG A 364 -21.88 -5.60 28.76
N ASP A 365 -22.73 -4.93 28.00
CA ASP A 365 -24.14 -4.66 28.34
C ASP A 365 -24.34 -4.08 29.75
N GLU A 366 -25.24 -4.65 30.56
CA GLU A 366 -25.54 -4.17 31.92
C GLU A 366 -24.30 -4.17 32.81
N LYS A 367 -23.44 -5.19 32.71
CA LYS A 367 -22.21 -5.28 33.52
C LYS A 367 -21.23 -4.14 33.23
N LEU A 368 -21.13 -3.73 31.96
CA LEU A 368 -20.33 -2.56 31.59
C LEU A 368 -20.96 -1.29 32.15
N SER A 369 -22.29 -1.18 32.06
CA SER A 369 -23.01 0.00 32.54
C SER A 369 -22.87 0.16 34.05
N GLU A 370 -23.04 -0.92 34.80
CA GLU A 370 -22.85 -0.98 36.26
C GLU A 370 -21.42 -0.64 36.68
N ALA A 371 -20.41 -1.25 36.04
CA ALA A 371 -19.02 -1.07 36.42
C ALA A 371 -18.47 0.32 36.06
N SER A 372 -18.92 0.90 34.94
CA SER A 372 -18.51 2.23 34.51
C SER A 372 -19.34 3.35 35.14
N GLY A 373 -20.55 3.04 35.64
CA GLY A 373 -21.53 4.04 36.02
C GLY A 373 -22.08 4.85 34.84
N ILE A 374 -21.94 4.33 33.61
CA ILE A 374 -22.40 4.97 32.37
C ILE A 374 -23.49 4.11 31.74
N ASP A 375 -24.70 4.66 31.65
CA ASP A 375 -25.82 3.94 31.04
C ASP A 375 -25.60 3.63 29.55
N GLY A 376 -26.07 2.46 29.13
CA GLY A 376 -26.04 2.06 27.73
C GLY A 376 -24.69 1.52 27.25
N GLY A 377 -23.94 0.84 28.13
CA GLY A 377 -22.78 0.04 27.74
C GLY A 377 -23.14 -1.02 26.69
N ILE A 378 -22.30 -1.19 25.66
CA ILE A 378 -22.41 -2.29 24.69
C ILE A 378 -21.28 -3.29 24.95
N PHE A 379 -20.03 -2.87 24.86
CA PHE A 379 -18.87 -3.70 25.22
C PHE A 379 -17.57 -2.91 25.37
N VAL A 380 -16.57 -3.51 26.01
CA VAL A 380 -15.15 -3.16 25.84
C VAL A 380 -14.35 -4.42 25.51
N HIS A 381 -13.55 -4.38 24.44
CA HIS A 381 -12.72 -5.53 24.06
C HIS A 381 -11.74 -5.91 25.18
N VAL A 382 -11.40 -7.19 25.31
CA VAL A 382 -10.53 -7.70 26.39
C VAL A 382 -9.13 -7.06 26.44
N THR A 383 -8.59 -6.64 25.29
CA THR A 383 -7.32 -5.90 25.23
C THR A 383 -7.49 -4.39 25.44
N GLY A 384 -8.73 -3.90 25.48
CA GLY A 384 -9.08 -2.49 25.66
C GLY A 384 -8.86 -1.61 24.44
N PHE A 385 -8.69 -2.19 23.23
CA PHE A 385 -8.43 -1.39 22.02
C PHE A 385 -9.67 -0.68 21.48
N ILE A 386 -10.86 -1.20 21.76
CA ILE A 386 -12.12 -0.63 21.29
C ILE A 386 -13.24 -0.92 22.28
N GLY A 387 -14.16 0.02 22.42
CA GLY A 387 -15.40 -0.10 23.17
C GLY A 387 -16.59 0.45 22.40
N GLY A 388 -17.79 0.18 22.91
CA GLY A 388 -19.05 0.62 22.32
C GLY A 388 -20.04 1.07 23.38
N MET A 389 -20.72 2.19 23.11
CA MET A 389 -21.77 2.78 23.93
C MET A 389 -22.98 3.11 23.04
N LYS A 390 -24.20 3.09 23.60
CA LYS A 390 -25.41 3.41 22.84
C LYS A 390 -25.47 4.89 22.43
N THR A 391 -24.93 5.78 23.25
CA THR A 391 -25.02 7.24 23.08
C THR A 391 -23.66 7.88 22.89
N TYR A 392 -23.67 9.09 22.29
CA TYR A 392 -22.50 9.94 22.16
C TYR A 392 -21.88 10.27 23.52
N ASP A 393 -22.72 10.73 24.46
CA ASP A 393 -22.27 11.11 25.80
C ASP A 393 -21.66 9.91 26.54
N GLY A 394 -22.25 8.73 26.38
CA GLY A 394 -21.69 7.52 26.98
C GLY A 394 -20.30 7.17 26.44
N ALA A 395 -20.11 7.29 25.11
CA ALA A 395 -18.81 7.07 24.48
C ALA A 395 -17.77 8.10 24.94
N LEU A 396 -18.16 9.37 25.03
CA LEU A 396 -17.28 10.43 25.53
C LEU A 396 -16.90 10.21 27.00
N GLN A 397 -17.86 9.86 27.85
CA GLN A 397 -17.59 9.56 29.27
C GLN A 397 -16.67 8.35 29.44
N LEU A 398 -16.86 7.29 28.66
CA LEU A 398 -15.99 6.12 28.70
C LEU A 398 -14.55 6.46 28.29
N ALA A 399 -14.38 7.32 27.27
CA ALA A 399 -13.07 7.82 26.86
C ALA A 399 -12.43 8.68 27.96
N ILE A 400 -13.20 9.57 28.59
CA ILE A 400 -12.73 10.43 29.70
C ILE A 400 -12.31 9.60 30.91
N GLN A 401 -13.10 8.61 31.33
CA GLN A 401 -12.75 7.71 32.44
C GLN A 401 -11.45 6.92 32.16
N SER A 402 -11.11 6.72 30.89
CA SER A 402 -9.91 6.01 30.46
C SER A 402 -8.70 6.91 30.26
N LEU A 403 -8.80 8.23 30.43
CA LEU A 403 -7.65 9.13 30.35
C LEU A 403 -6.67 8.86 31.50
N PRO A 404 -5.34 8.94 31.26
CA PRO A 404 -4.36 8.86 32.33
C PRO A 404 -4.53 10.07 33.27
N ALA A 405 -4.18 9.88 34.55
CA ALA A 405 -4.16 10.97 35.50
C ALA A 405 -3.24 12.10 35.01
N PRO A 406 -3.61 13.39 35.22
CA PRO A 406 -2.72 14.49 34.88
C PRO A 406 -1.38 14.33 35.63
N PRO A 407 -0.25 14.70 35.02
CA PRO A 407 1.03 14.68 35.71
C PRO A 407 0.93 15.52 36.99
N PRO A 408 1.56 15.11 38.11
CA PRO A 408 1.53 15.88 39.35
C PRO A 408 2.05 17.30 39.07
N SER A 409 1.36 18.30 39.63
CA SER A 409 1.75 19.70 39.53
C SER A 409 3.18 19.87 40.07
N SER A 410 4.11 20.27 39.20
CA SER A 410 5.50 20.60 39.57
C SER A 410 5.59 21.88 40.37
#